data_AF-A0A0N0P7D7-F1
#
_entry.id   AF-A0A0N0P7D7-F1
#
_cell.length_a   1.000
_cell.length_b   1.000
_cell.length_c   1.000
_cell.angle_alpha   90.00
_cell.angle_beta   90.00
_cell.angle_gamma   90.00
#
_symmetry.space_group_name_H-M   'P 1'
#
loop_
_entity.id
_entity.type
_entity.pdbx_description
1 polymer ?
#
loop_
_entity_poly.entity_id
_entity_poly.type
_entity_poly.pdbx_seq_one_letter_code
_entity_poly.pdbx_strand_id
1 'polypeptide(L)'
;MRRTARFLFNSFERGWKDKSVFPFDRRGRFNLDEAAAELQLEEEYVASLYKPLHYTYAMKGQRYPAEQGRTSRPGSLSASRDRMFPLYKRNYKLNTEMRVLDHRRVTTE
;
A
#
# COMPACT_ATOMS: atom_id res chain seq x y z
N MET A 1 39.07 -14.44 -4.51
CA MET A 1 38.30 -13.41 -3.78
C MET A 1 36.81 -13.80 -3.71
N ARG A 2 36.39 -14.56 -2.70
CA ARG A 2 34.98 -15.03 -2.52
C ARG A 2 34.52 -14.93 -1.05
N ARG A 3 34.74 -13.77 -0.41
CA ARG A 3 34.40 -13.57 1.03
C ARG A 3 33.40 -12.44 1.32
N THR A 4 32.89 -11.75 0.30
CA THR A 4 32.09 -10.52 0.51
C THR A 4 30.58 -10.69 0.45
N ALA A 5 30.05 -11.75 -0.17
CA ALA A 5 28.59 -11.92 -0.27
C ALA A 5 27.91 -12.43 1.01
N ARG A 6 28.60 -13.21 1.86
CA ARG A 6 27.99 -13.81 3.06
C ARG A 6 27.70 -12.82 4.19
N PHE A 7 28.39 -11.68 4.24
CA PHE A 7 28.18 -10.67 5.29
C PHE A 7 26.91 -9.83 5.10
N LEU A 8 26.46 -9.63 3.85
CA LEU A 8 25.25 -8.87 3.57
C LEU A 8 23.96 -9.66 3.87
N PHE A 9 23.98 -10.99 3.75
CA PHE A 9 22.83 -11.83 4.13
C PHE A 9 22.69 -11.98 5.66
N ASN A 10 23.82 -11.96 6.40
CA ASN A 10 23.81 -12.09 7.85
C ASN A 10 23.27 -10.85 8.60
N SER A 11 23.30 -9.65 7.98
CA SER A 11 22.70 -8.45 8.62
C SER A 11 21.18 -8.44 8.52
N PHE A 12 20.60 -9.07 7.48
CA PHE A 12 19.15 -9.20 7.33
C PHE A 12 18.56 -10.21 8.33
N GLU A 13 19.26 -11.31 8.59
CA GLU A 13 18.78 -12.37 9.50
C GLU A 13 18.98 -12.04 11.00
N ARG A 14 19.88 -11.11 11.34
CA ARG A 14 20.19 -10.76 12.74
C ARG A 14 19.10 -9.97 13.46
N GLY A 15 18.18 -9.31 12.75
CA GLY A 15 17.08 -8.54 13.34
C GLY A 15 15.80 -9.35 13.59
N TRP A 16 15.66 -10.54 13.01
CA TRP A 16 14.41 -11.31 13.06
C TRP A 16 14.16 -12.03 14.38
N LYS A 17 15.18 -12.15 15.24
CA LYS A 17 15.03 -12.73 16.59
C LYS A 17 14.36 -11.79 17.58
N ASP A 18 14.46 -10.48 17.34
CA ASP A 18 13.94 -9.43 18.22
C ASP A 18 12.78 -8.68 17.52
N LYS A 19 11.97 -9.40 16.74
CA LYS A 19 10.74 -8.81 16.21
C LYS A 19 9.91 -8.35 17.40
N SER A 20 9.65 -7.05 17.54
CA SER A 20 8.80 -6.53 18.61
C SER A 20 7.47 -7.25 18.53
N VAL A 21 7.14 -8.05 19.54
CA VAL A 21 5.88 -8.82 19.57
C VAL A 21 4.75 -7.80 19.64
N PHE A 22 4.09 -7.57 18.51
CA PHE A 22 2.93 -6.71 18.47
C PHE A 22 1.80 -7.36 19.29
N PRO A 23 0.96 -6.57 19.99
CA PRO A 23 0.02 -7.09 20.99
C PRO A 23 -0.94 -8.17 20.48
N PHE A 24 -1.17 -8.19 19.16
CA PHE A 24 -2.16 -9.04 18.50
C PHE A 24 -1.59 -10.24 17.75
N ASP A 25 -0.27 -10.37 17.61
CA ASP A 25 0.35 -11.53 16.94
C ASP A 25 1.36 -12.28 17.84
N ARG A 26 0.82 -13.20 18.64
CA ARG A 26 1.61 -14.10 19.49
C ARG A 26 2.36 -15.20 18.71
N ARG A 27 2.07 -15.38 17.42
CA ARG A 27 2.68 -16.41 16.57
C ARG A 27 3.77 -15.85 15.65
N GLY A 28 3.95 -14.53 15.61
CA GLY A 28 5.02 -13.86 14.88
C GLY A 28 4.92 -14.03 13.37
N ARG A 29 3.71 -13.99 12.80
CA ARG A 29 3.54 -13.95 11.35
C ARG A 29 4.01 -12.61 10.80
N PHE A 30 4.19 -12.55 9.49
CA PHE A 30 4.47 -11.30 8.81
C PHE A 30 3.16 -10.54 8.59
N ASN A 31 3.14 -9.27 8.98
CA ASN A 31 2.05 -8.33 8.70
C ASN A 31 2.65 -7.06 8.09
N LEU A 32 1.97 -6.52 7.07
CA LEU A 32 2.42 -5.31 6.37
C LEU A 32 2.36 -4.08 7.28
N ASP A 33 1.35 -3.99 8.13
CA ASP A 33 1.19 -2.84 9.03
C ASP A 33 2.29 -2.82 10.10
N GLU A 34 2.65 -4.00 10.63
CA GLU A 34 3.79 -4.15 11.55
C GLU A 34 5.11 -3.77 10.88
N ALA A 35 5.32 -4.21 9.63
CA ALA A 35 6.51 -3.86 8.87
C ALA A 35 6.56 -2.36 8.56
N ALA A 36 5.41 -1.73 8.29
CA ALA A 36 5.31 -0.29 8.09
C ALA A 36 5.70 0.47 9.37
N ALA A 37 5.19 0.04 10.52
CA ALA A 37 5.51 0.63 11.81
C ALA A 37 7.00 0.47 12.17
N GLU A 38 7.57 -0.73 11.96
CA GLU A 38 8.99 -1.01 12.23
C GLU A 38 9.91 -0.16 11.35
N LEU A 39 9.51 0.07 10.09
CA LEU A 39 10.26 0.90 9.14
C LEU A 39 9.90 2.39 9.18
N GLN A 40 9.01 2.80 10.10
CA GLN A 40 8.52 4.19 10.20
C GLN A 40 7.94 4.73 8.87
N LEU A 41 7.21 3.87 8.15
CA LEU A 41 6.53 4.20 6.90
C LEU A 41 5.02 4.34 7.14
N GLU A 42 4.36 5.17 6.34
CA GLU A 42 2.90 5.27 6.35
C GLU A 42 2.29 3.95 5.84
N GLU A 43 1.34 3.38 6.59
CA GLU A 43 0.69 2.10 6.27
C GLU A 43 0.03 2.12 4.89
N GLU A 44 -0.66 3.21 4.57
CA GLU A 44 -1.33 3.40 3.27
C GLU A 44 -0.34 3.45 2.11
N TYR A 45 0.85 4.02 2.34
CA TYR A 45 1.93 4.04 1.38
C TYR A 45 2.47 2.64 1.14
N VAL A 46 2.79 1.89 2.20
CA VAL A 46 3.28 0.51 2.09
C VAL A 46 2.26 -0.39 1.40
N ALA A 47 0.98 -0.32 1.77
CA ALA A 47 -0.09 -1.05 1.11
C ALA A 47 -0.22 -0.68 -0.39
N SER A 48 0.14 0.55 -0.78
CA SER A 48 0.13 0.98 -2.17
C SER A 48 1.23 0.32 -3.03
N LEU A 49 2.36 -0.05 -2.42
CA LEU A 49 3.51 -0.64 -3.11
C LEU A 49 3.23 -2.08 -3.57
N TYR A 50 2.35 -2.79 -2.85
CA TYR A 50 2.03 -4.19 -3.11
C TYR A 50 0.74 -4.39 -3.95
N LYS A 51 0.19 -3.32 -4.54
CA LYS A 51 -0.94 -3.39 -5.48
C LYS A 51 -0.67 -2.57 -6.75
N PRO A 52 -1.36 -2.85 -7.87
CA PRO A 52 -1.20 -2.06 -9.08
C PRO A 52 -1.46 -0.56 -8.84
N LEU A 53 -0.53 0.27 -9.31
CA LEU A 53 -0.50 1.71 -9.02
C LEU A 53 -1.80 2.45 -9.42
N HIS A 54 -2.44 2.03 -10.51
CA HIS A 54 -3.66 2.66 -11.04
C HIS A 54 -4.91 2.48 -10.16
N TYR A 55 -4.83 1.62 -9.13
CA TYR A 55 -5.87 1.51 -8.10
C TYR A 55 -5.75 2.61 -7.06
N THR A 56 -4.53 2.89 -6.57
CA THR A 56 -4.29 3.88 -5.51
C THR A 56 -4.11 5.30 -6.06
N TYR A 57 -3.37 5.43 -7.16
CA TYR A 57 -2.96 6.72 -7.72
C TYR A 57 -3.86 7.16 -8.88
N ALA A 58 -3.83 8.46 -9.19
CA ALA A 58 -4.47 9.03 -10.37
C ALA A 58 -3.62 8.71 -11.62
N MET A 59 -3.67 7.44 -12.05
CA MET A 59 -2.96 6.93 -13.22
C MET A 59 -3.92 6.27 -14.21
N LYS A 60 -3.51 6.26 -15.48
CA LYS A 60 -4.14 5.41 -16.51
C LYS A 60 -3.80 3.94 -16.21
N GLY A 61 -4.81 3.09 -16.30
CA GLY A 61 -4.69 1.64 -16.14
C GLY A 61 -6.01 0.99 -16.54
N GLN A 62 -5.92 -0.20 -17.14
CA GLN A 62 -7.10 -0.96 -17.54
C GLN A 62 -7.82 -1.49 -16.31
N ARG A 63 -9.16 -1.43 -16.33
CA ARG A 63 -10.02 -2.01 -15.30
C ARG A 63 -11.05 -2.93 -15.93
N TYR A 64 -11.44 -3.97 -15.22
CA TYR A 64 -12.50 -4.85 -15.69
C TYR A 64 -13.86 -4.16 -15.58
N PRO A 65 -14.76 -4.34 -16.57
CA PRO A 65 -16.10 -3.73 -16.52
C PRO A 65 -16.94 -4.21 -15.33
N ALA A 66 -16.68 -5.41 -14.82
CA ALA A 66 -17.34 -5.95 -13.62
C ALA A 66 -17.00 -5.16 -12.34
N GLU A 67 -15.86 -4.45 -12.30
CA GLU A 67 -15.48 -3.64 -11.13
C GLU A 67 -16.26 -2.33 -11.03
N GLN A 68 -16.86 -1.84 -12.12
CA GLN A 68 -17.43 -0.50 -12.17
C GLN A 68 -18.70 -0.35 -11.31
N GLY A 69 -19.30 -1.46 -10.90
CA GLY A 69 -20.58 -1.50 -10.21
C GLY A 69 -21.76 -1.48 -11.18
N ARG A 70 -22.97 -1.51 -10.63
CA ARG A 70 -24.22 -1.49 -11.41
C ARG A 70 -25.33 -0.77 -10.64
N THR A 71 -26.25 -0.16 -11.39
CA THR A 71 -27.48 0.38 -10.83
C THR A 71 -28.36 -0.75 -10.26
N SER A 72 -29.25 -0.40 -9.33
CA SER A 72 -30.22 -1.34 -8.78
C SER A 72 -31.15 -1.84 -9.88
N ARG A 73 -31.58 -3.10 -9.76
CA ARG A 73 -32.62 -3.70 -10.60
C ARG A 73 -33.72 -4.25 -9.70
N PRO A 74 -34.97 -4.38 -10.17
CA PRO A 74 -36.01 -5.06 -9.39
C PRO A 74 -35.50 -6.42 -8.86
N GLY A 75 -35.56 -6.64 -7.55
CA GLY A 75 -35.04 -7.84 -6.89
C GLY A 75 -33.54 -7.85 -6.58
N SER A 76 -32.80 -6.76 -6.83
CA SER A 76 -31.38 -6.66 -6.47
C SER A 76 -30.95 -5.25 -6.07
N LEU A 77 -30.10 -5.17 -5.05
CA LEU A 77 -29.52 -3.91 -4.59
C LEU A 77 -28.50 -3.38 -5.60
N SER A 78 -28.29 -2.06 -5.56
CA SER A 78 -27.22 -1.42 -6.31
C SER A 78 -25.85 -1.90 -5.83
N ALA A 79 -24.90 -2.00 -6.77
CA ALA A 79 -23.53 -2.35 -6.47
C ALA A 79 -22.63 -1.17 -6.80
N SER A 80 -21.81 -0.74 -5.84
CA SER A 80 -20.83 0.31 -6.03
C SER A 80 -19.42 -0.25 -5.88
N ARG A 81 -18.51 0.17 -6.75
CA ARG A 81 -17.09 -0.22 -6.71
C ARG A 81 -16.49 0.00 -5.33
N ASP A 82 -16.77 1.14 -4.71
CA ASP A 82 -16.19 1.51 -3.41
C ASP A 82 -16.66 0.59 -2.27
N ARG A 83 -17.83 -0.05 -2.42
CA ARG A 83 -18.33 -1.04 -1.45
C ARG A 83 -17.79 -2.44 -1.73
N MET A 84 -17.64 -2.80 -3.01
CA MET A 84 -17.12 -4.11 -3.41
C MET A 84 -15.60 -4.22 -3.22
N PHE A 85 -14.88 -3.13 -3.46
CA PHE A 85 -13.42 -3.07 -3.44
C PHE A 85 -12.91 -1.86 -2.65
N PRO A 86 -13.17 -1.79 -1.32
CA PRO A 86 -12.80 -0.64 -0.50
C PRO A 86 -11.29 -0.37 -0.50
N LEU A 87 -10.47 -1.43 -0.49
CA LEU A 87 -9.01 -1.34 -0.50
C LEU A 87 -8.42 -0.85 -1.84
N TYR A 88 -9.21 -0.85 -2.92
CA TYR A 88 -8.81 -0.37 -4.25
C TYR A 88 -9.37 1.02 -4.58
N LYS A 89 -9.84 1.74 -3.55
CA LYS A 89 -10.16 3.16 -3.66
C LYS A 89 -8.87 3.95 -3.88
N ARG A 90 -8.98 5.05 -4.64
CA ARG A 90 -7.87 5.98 -4.83
C ARG A 90 -7.62 6.74 -3.54
N ASN A 91 -6.34 6.95 -3.23
CA ASN A 91 -5.90 7.80 -2.14
C ASN A 91 -5.37 9.12 -2.71
N TYR A 92 -6.17 10.18 -2.63
CA TYR A 92 -5.85 11.48 -3.20
C TYR A 92 -4.79 12.24 -2.40
N LYS A 93 -4.71 12.02 -1.08
CA LYS A 93 -3.66 12.57 -0.22
C LYS A 93 -2.30 12.02 -0.67
N LEU A 94 -2.18 10.69 -0.68
CA LEU A 94 -0.96 10.00 -1.10
C LEU A 94 -0.59 10.32 -2.56
N ASN A 95 -1.57 10.45 -3.45
CA ASN A 95 -1.29 10.85 -4.83
C ASN A 95 -0.71 12.28 -4.93
N THR A 96 -1.21 13.20 -4.11
CA THR A 96 -0.68 14.57 -4.08
C THR A 96 0.75 14.57 -3.54
N GLU A 97 0.99 13.89 -2.43
CA GLU A 97 2.31 13.85 -1.77
C GLU A 97 3.39 13.17 -2.62
N MET A 98 3.04 12.08 -3.33
CA MET A 98 4.02 11.27 -4.05
C MET A 98 4.17 11.64 -5.53
N ARG A 99 3.16 12.25 -6.15
CA ARG A 99 3.14 12.42 -7.63
C ARG A 99 2.86 13.84 -8.11
N VAL A 100 2.21 14.68 -7.30
CA VAL A 100 1.86 16.03 -7.72
C VAL A 100 2.91 17.00 -7.20
N LEU A 101 3.40 17.85 -8.10
CA LEU A 101 4.30 18.92 -7.70
C LEU A 101 3.53 19.95 -6.89
N ASP A 102 4.00 20.23 -5.67
CA ASP A 102 3.42 21.27 -4.84
C ASP A 102 3.79 22.66 -5.38
N HIS A 103 2.78 23.43 -5.80
CA HIS A 103 2.95 24.78 -6.32
C HIS A 103 3.71 25.70 -5.36
N ARG A 104 3.54 25.51 -4.04
CA ARG A 104 4.24 26.31 -3.01
C ARG A 104 5.76 26.13 -3.05
N ARG A 105 6.24 25.01 -3.57
CA ARG A 105 7.68 24.74 -3.72
C ARG A 105 8.27 25.27 -5.02
N VAL A 106 7.41 25.71 -5.94
CA VAL A 106 7.78 26.16 -7.28
C VAL A 106 7.63 27.67 -7.41
N THR A 107 6.64 28.26 -6.72
CA THR A 107 6.37 29.69 -6.78
C THR A 107 7.59 30.49 -6.31
N THR A 108 7.93 31.51 -7.10
CA THR A 108 9.05 32.43 -6.86
C THR A 108 8.56 33.85 -6.60
N GLU A 109 7.25 34.05 -6.55
CA GLU A 109 6.60 35.31 -6.12
C GLU A 109 6.88 35.64 -4.65
#